data_AF-A0A3C0GH02-F1
#
_entry.id   AF-A0A3C0GH02-F1
#
_cell.length_a   1.000
_cell.length_b   1.000
_cell.length_c   1.000
_cell.angle_alpha   90.00
_cell.angle_beta   90.00
_cell.angle_gamma   90.00
#
_symmetry.space_group_name_H-M   'P 1'
#
loop_
_entity.id
_entity.type
_entity.pdbx_description
1 polymer ?
#
loop_
_entity_poly.entity_id
_entity_poly.type
_entity_poly.pdbx_seq_one_letter_code
_entity_poly.pdbx_strand_id
1 'polypeptide(L)'
;MIADIVQERYENKYATLREIGEKFGVTRQYVFKVLKQTETPTLRLKKEKFTICLICDQRIDDSLAKVHQGECHGKYYYHYVFCNTCYKKWHLRRSVLIQKRDRGDRHIYCSRECYIQDRFYKWSDDI
;
A
#
# COMPACT_ATOMS: atom_id res chain seq x y z
N MET A 1 -22.73 -31.17 -25.16
CA MET A 1 -21.71 -30.11 -25.15
C MET A 1 -22.21 -28.79 -24.56
N ILE A 2 -23.26 -28.16 -25.12
CA ILE A 2 -23.82 -26.91 -24.55
C ILE A 2 -24.30 -27.11 -23.10
N ALA A 3 -25.10 -28.16 -22.85
CA ALA A 3 -25.56 -28.52 -21.51
C ALA A 3 -24.40 -28.77 -20.54
N ASP A 4 -23.32 -29.43 -20.98
CA ASP A 4 -22.15 -29.73 -20.15
C ASP A 4 -21.39 -28.46 -19.75
N ILE A 5 -21.28 -27.48 -20.65
CA ILE A 5 -20.67 -26.17 -20.36
C ILE A 5 -21.51 -25.38 -19.35
N VAL A 6 -22.83 -25.45 -19.45
CA VAL A 6 -23.74 -24.80 -18.50
C VAL A 6 -23.67 -25.48 -17.14
N GLN A 7 -23.67 -26.81 -17.11
CA GLN A 7 -23.52 -27.60 -15.88
C GLN A 7 -22.20 -27.29 -15.18
N GLU A 8 -21.09 -27.27 -15.93
CA GLU A 8 -19.77 -26.87 -15.43
C GLU A 8 -19.80 -25.49 -14.79
N ARG A 9 -20.56 -24.55 -15.38
CA ARG A 9 -20.68 -23.20 -14.84
C ARG A 9 -21.37 -23.17 -13.48
N TYR A 10 -22.37 -24.02 -13.26
CA TYR A 10 -23.07 -24.11 -11.97
C TYR A 10 -22.24 -24.83 -10.90
N GLU A 11 -21.49 -25.85 -11.28
CA GLU A 11 -20.57 -26.58 -10.39
C GLU A 11 -19.36 -25.73 -10.02
N ASN A 12 -18.78 -25.02 -10.99
CA ASN A 12 -17.59 -24.18 -10.82
C ASN A 12 -17.94 -22.69 -11.05
N LYS A 13 -18.75 -22.14 -10.15
CA LYS A 13 -19.29 -20.75 -10.25
C LYS A 13 -18.26 -19.65 -10.42
N TYR A 14 -16.99 -19.89 -10.08
CA TYR A 14 -15.91 -18.89 -10.18
C TYR A 14 -14.86 -19.23 -11.24
N ALA A 15 -14.97 -20.36 -11.93
CA ALA A 15 -14.06 -20.71 -13.01
C ALA A 15 -14.09 -19.62 -14.08
N THR A 16 -12.92 -19.31 -14.63
CA THR A 16 -12.78 -18.42 -15.76
C THR A 16 -13.28 -19.10 -17.02
N LEU A 17 -13.71 -18.30 -18.01
CA LEU A 17 -14.12 -18.83 -19.31
C LEU A 17 -12.99 -19.58 -20.03
N ARG A 18 -11.73 -19.27 -19.67
CA ARG A 18 -10.55 -19.95 -20.22
C ARG A 18 -10.44 -21.36 -19.67
N GLU A 19 -10.55 -21.53 -18.34
CA GLU A 19 -10.52 -22.84 -17.68
C GLU A 19 -11.65 -23.76 -18.18
N ILE A 20 -12.86 -23.20 -18.33
CA ILE A 20 -13.99 -23.95 -18.92
C ILE A 20 -13.68 -24.34 -20.37
N GLY A 21 -13.11 -23.42 -21.16
CA GLY A 21 -12.74 -23.70 -22.55
C GLY A 21 -11.68 -24.79 -22.68
N GLU A 22 -10.63 -24.73 -21.86
CA GLU A 22 -9.57 -25.74 -21.79
C GLU A 22 -10.13 -27.12 -21.41
N LYS A 23 -11.07 -27.19 -20.47
CA LYS A 23 -11.71 -28.45 -20.05
C LYS A 23 -12.49 -29.13 -21.19
N PHE A 24 -13.19 -28.36 -22.02
CA PHE A 24 -14.02 -28.89 -23.11
C PHE A 24 -13.37 -28.82 -24.49
N GLY A 25 -12.09 -28.40 -24.59
CA GLY A 25 -11.40 -28.26 -25.87
C GLY A 25 -11.98 -27.19 -26.79
N VAL A 26 -12.61 -26.15 -26.24
CA VAL A 26 -13.26 -25.07 -26.99
C VAL A 26 -12.65 -23.70 -26.66
N THR A 27 -12.83 -22.75 -27.56
CA THR A 27 -12.32 -21.38 -27.34
C THR A 27 -13.13 -20.66 -26.25
N ARG A 28 -12.48 -19.75 -25.51
CA ARG A 28 -13.17 -18.89 -24.52
C ARG A 28 -14.36 -18.13 -25.13
N GLN A 29 -14.28 -17.76 -26.41
CA GLN A 29 -15.33 -17.05 -27.14
C GLN A 29 -16.55 -17.94 -27.36
N TYR A 30 -16.34 -19.22 -27.62
CA TYR A 30 -17.42 -20.19 -27.72
C TYR A 30 -18.13 -20.36 -26.37
N VAL A 31 -17.38 -20.54 -25.28
CA VAL A 31 -17.95 -20.59 -23.91
C VAL A 31 -18.77 -19.33 -23.60
N PHE A 32 -18.25 -18.15 -23.93
CA PHE A 32 -18.98 -16.89 -23.75
C PHE A 32 -20.31 -16.85 -24.53
N LYS A 33 -20.30 -17.26 -25.80
CA LYS A 33 -21.52 -17.33 -26.62
C LYS A 33 -22.56 -18.27 -26.02
N VAL A 34 -22.12 -19.46 -25.58
CA VAL A 34 -22.98 -20.45 -24.95
C VAL A 34 -23.64 -19.87 -23.70
N LEU A 35 -22.87 -19.36 -22.75
CA LEU A 35 -23.40 -18.81 -21.50
C LEU A 35 -24.33 -17.60 -21.73
N LYS A 36 -24.06 -16.79 -22.77
CA LYS A 36 -24.92 -15.67 -23.16
C LYS A 36 -26.25 -16.15 -23.75
N GLN A 37 -26.23 -17.17 -24.60
CA GLN A 37 -27.44 -17.75 -25.21
C GLN A 37 -28.33 -18.44 -24.19
N THR A 38 -27.73 -19.04 -23.16
CA THR A 38 -28.44 -19.76 -22.10
C THR A 38 -28.71 -18.91 -20.85
N GLU A 39 -28.49 -17.59 -20.94
CA GLU A 39 -28.70 -16.61 -19.86
C GLU A 39 -28.05 -17.02 -18.52
N THR A 40 -26.92 -17.73 -18.59
CA THR A 40 -26.29 -18.32 -17.41
C THR A 40 -25.41 -17.29 -16.68
N PRO A 41 -25.52 -17.16 -15.35
CA PRO A 41 -24.81 -16.12 -14.61
C PRO A 41 -23.29 -16.31 -14.61
N THR A 42 -22.57 -15.28 -15.06
CA THR A 42 -21.10 -15.19 -14.97
C THR A 42 -20.69 -14.44 -13.71
N LEU A 43 -20.68 -15.13 -12.58
CA LEU A 43 -20.11 -14.64 -11.33
C LEU A 43 -18.58 -14.52 -11.42
N ARG A 44 -18.04 -13.42 -10.89
CA ARG A 44 -16.60 -13.23 -10.70
C ARG A 44 -16.29 -13.31 -9.21
N LEU A 45 -15.26 -14.07 -8.85
CA LEU A 45 -14.76 -14.05 -7.47
C LEU A 45 -14.30 -12.63 -7.14
N LYS A 46 -14.96 -11.99 -6.15
CA LYS A 46 -14.48 -10.74 -5.58
C LYS A 46 -13.29 -11.09 -4.68
N LYS A 47 -12.09 -10.63 -5.04
CA LYS A 47 -10.95 -10.74 -4.12
C LYS A 47 -11.25 -9.91 -2.87
N GLU A 48 -11.07 -10.50 -1.69
CA GLU A 48 -11.08 -9.73 -0.45
C GLU A 48 -10.00 -8.64 -0.55
N LYS A 49 -10.42 -7.40 -0.33
CA LYS A 49 -9.47 -6.28 -0.21
C LYS A 49 -9.08 -6.18 1.25
N PHE A 50 -7.89 -6.67 1.57
CA PHE A 50 -7.24 -6.41 2.85
C PHE A 50 -6.03 -5.52 2.61
N THR A 51 -5.65 -4.77 3.64
CA THR A 51 -4.41 -4.00 3.63
C THR A 51 -3.39 -4.70 4.52
N ILE A 52 -2.12 -4.62 4.15
CA ILE A 52 -1.01 -5.13 4.96
C ILE A 52 -0.38 -3.95 5.70
N CYS A 53 -0.14 -4.13 6.99
CA CYS A 53 0.53 -3.11 7.81
C CYS A 53 1.97 -2.91 7.36
N LEU A 54 2.34 -1.68 7.03
CA LEU A 54 3.67 -1.31 6.54
C LEU A 54 4.80 -1.43 7.60
N ILE A 55 4.50 -1.88 8.82
CA ILE A 55 5.46 -2.00 9.93
C ILE A 55 5.64 -3.43 10.41
N CYS A 56 4.55 -4.21 10.53
CA CYS A 56 4.60 -5.58 11.06
C CYS A 56 4.15 -6.65 10.06
N ASP A 57 3.79 -6.26 8.83
CA ASP A 57 3.34 -7.14 7.75
C ASP A 57 2.08 -7.98 8.06
N GLN A 58 1.36 -7.66 9.13
CA GLN A 58 0.10 -8.31 9.48
C GLN A 58 -1.10 -7.67 8.77
N ARG A 59 -2.16 -8.46 8.58
CA ARG A 59 -3.44 -8.04 7.98
C ARG A 59 -4.08 -6.91 8.80
N ILE A 60 -4.60 -5.92 8.09
CA ILE A 60 -5.48 -4.87 8.61
C ILE A 60 -6.84 -5.05 7.93
N ASP A 61 -7.89 -5.21 8.74
CA ASP A 61 -9.25 -5.38 8.24
C ASP A 61 -9.86 -4.07 7.73
N ASP A 62 -9.39 -2.94 8.24
CA ASP A 62 -9.67 -1.63 7.67
C ASP A 62 -8.83 -1.38 6.42
N SER A 63 -9.47 -1.48 5.27
CA SER A 63 -8.83 -1.25 3.97
C SER A 63 -8.22 0.14 3.77
N LEU A 64 -8.62 1.16 4.55
CA LEU A 64 -8.09 2.53 4.44
C LEU A 64 -6.83 2.76 5.29
N ALA A 65 -6.64 1.95 6.33
CA ALA A 65 -5.53 2.11 7.26
C ALA A 65 -4.22 1.55 6.68
N LYS A 66 -3.12 2.30 6.83
CA LYS A 66 -1.77 1.89 6.37
C LYS A 66 -1.03 1.03 7.39
N VAL A 67 -1.38 1.17 8.66
CA VAL A 67 -0.74 0.54 9.81
C VAL A 67 -1.75 0.29 10.92
N HIS A 68 -1.49 -0.67 11.81
CA HIS A 68 -2.27 -0.86 13.03
C HIS A 68 -2.16 0.34 13.97
N GLN A 69 -3.17 0.52 14.82
CA GLN A 69 -3.12 1.47 15.93
C GLN A 69 -2.05 1.09 16.96
N GLY A 70 -1.68 2.04 17.81
CA GLY A 70 -0.68 1.82 18.86
C GLY A 70 0.76 1.85 18.34
N GLU A 71 1.50 0.77 18.54
CA GLU A 71 2.95 0.74 18.29
C GLU A 71 3.30 0.93 16.80
N CYS A 72 2.57 0.25 15.89
CA CYS A 72 2.79 0.39 14.45
C CYS A 72 2.53 1.82 13.98
N HIS A 73 1.47 2.45 14.50
CA HIS A 73 1.18 3.86 14.25
C HIS A 73 2.33 4.75 14.73
N GLY A 74 2.83 4.55 15.95
CA GLY A 74 3.98 5.28 16.49
C GLY A 74 5.22 5.16 15.60
N LYS A 75 5.62 3.93 15.27
CA LYS A 75 6.78 3.63 14.42
C LYS A 75 6.66 4.20 13.01
N TYR A 76 5.46 4.20 12.43
CA TYR A 76 5.23 4.68 11.08
C TYR A 76 5.22 6.22 11.00
N TYR A 77 4.59 6.88 11.96
CA TYR A 77 4.40 8.33 11.90
C TYR A 77 5.50 9.13 12.58
N TYR A 78 6.29 8.55 13.48
CA TYR A 78 7.32 9.27 14.25
C TYR A 78 8.70 8.68 14.02
N HIS A 79 9.63 9.53 13.59
CA HIS A 79 11.02 9.18 13.35
C HIS A 79 11.94 9.91 14.31
N TYR A 80 12.98 9.23 14.77
CA TYR A 80 14.07 9.87 15.50
C TYR A 80 14.90 10.72 14.57
N VAL A 81 15.21 11.93 15.03
CA VAL A 81 16.07 12.89 14.36
C VAL A 81 17.06 13.49 15.34
N PHE A 82 18.12 14.08 14.78
CA PHE A 82 19.13 14.82 15.52
C PHE A 82 19.17 16.26 15.04
N CYS A 83 19.46 17.18 15.96
CA CYS A 83 19.71 18.56 15.59
C CYS A 83 21.08 18.65 14.96
N ASN A 84 21.19 19.35 13.84
CA ASN A 84 22.48 19.59 13.20
C ASN A 84 23.43 20.46 14.03
N THR A 85 22.90 21.27 14.97
CA THR A 85 23.68 22.19 15.80
C THR A 85 24.04 21.59 17.16
N CYS A 86 23.03 21.15 17.93
CA CYS A 86 23.25 20.69 19.31
C CYS A 86 23.19 19.17 19.48
N TYR A 87 22.99 18.41 18.39
CA TYR A 87 22.90 16.94 18.38
C TYR A 87 21.86 16.32 19.33
N LYS A 88 20.96 17.11 19.91
CA LYS A 88 19.84 16.60 20.70
C LYS A 88 19.00 15.65 19.86
N LYS A 89 18.56 14.54 20.46
CA LYS A 89 17.68 13.56 19.82
C LYS A 89 16.22 13.82 20.19
N TRP A 90 15.32 13.81 19.22
CA TRP A 90 13.86 13.86 19.46
C TRP A 90 13.08 13.20 18.31
N HIS A 91 11.75 13.15 18.46
CA HIS A 91 10.86 12.60 17.43
C HIS A 91 10.26 13.70 16.56
N LEU A 92 10.30 13.50 15.24
CA LEU A 92 9.55 14.29 14.27
C LEU A 92 8.52 13.43 13.56
N ARG A 93 7.40 14.06 13.21
CA ARG A 93 6.41 13.42 12.36
C ARG A 93 6.98 13.21 10.96
N ARG A 94 6.70 12.04 10.37
CA ARG A 94 7.09 11.67 9.00
C ARG A 94 6.66 12.71 7.98
N SER A 95 5.45 13.27 8.12
CA SER A 95 4.94 14.31 7.21
C SER A 95 5.80 15.57 7.22
N VAL A 96 6.30 15.99 8.39
CA VAL A 96 7.20 17.14 8.52
C VAL A 96 8.54 16.86 7.84
N LEU A 97 9.06 15.65 7.97
CA LEU A 97 10.31 15.25 7.29
C LEU A 97 10.16 15.24 5.78
N ILE A 98 9.05 14.71 5.27
CA ILE A 98 8.73 14.75 3.84
C ILE A 98 8.65 16.20 3.35
N GLN A 99 7.92 17.07 4.04
CA GLN A 99 7.82 18.49 3.66
C GLN A 99 9.16 19.23 3.70
N LYS A 100 10.04 18.89 4.65
CA LYS A 100 11.40 19.44 4.71
C LYS A 100 12.23 19.00 3.51
N ARG A 101 12.22 17.69 3.21
CA ARG A 101 12.89 17.13 2.04
C ARG A 101 12.39 17.77 0.74
N ASP A 102 11.07 17.91 0.59
CA ASP A 102 10.46 18.46 -0.61
C ASP A 102 10.76 19.96 -0.78
N ARG A 103 11.02 20.69 0.31
CA ARG A 103 11.57 22.06 0.29
C ARG A 103 13.07 22.14 0.03
N GLY A 104 13.78 21.02 0.04
CA GLY A 104 15.24 20.96 -0.08
C GLY A 104 15.98 21.32 1.21
N ASP A 105 15.34 21.28 2.37
CA ASP A 105 15.99 21.53 3.66
C ASP A 105 17.04 20.43 3.93
N ARG A 106 18.31 20.80 4.02
CA ARG A 106 19.41 19.87 4.33
C ARG A 106 19.63 19.64 5.83
N HIS A 107 19.07 20.50 6.67
CA HIS A 107 19.33 20.52 8.11
C HIS A 107 18.03 20.50 8.93
N ILE A 108 18.13 19.90 10.11
CA ILE A 108 17.08 19.76 11.10
C ILE A 108 17.53 20.46 12.39
N TYR A 109 16.69 21.31 12.95
CA TYR A 109 16.99 22.08 14.14
C TYR A 109 15.92 21.86 15.21
N CYS A 110 16.34 21.74 16.48
CA CYS A 110 15.41 21.56 17.59
C CYS A 110 14.75 22.86 18.06
N SER A 111 15.35 24.01 17.73
CA SER A 111 14.87 25.33 18.12
C SER A 111 15.25 26.38 17.07
N ARG A 112 14.61 27.54 17.14
CA ARG A 112 14.97 28.71 16.32
C ARG A 112 16.40 29.18 16.61
N GLU A 113 16.85 29.05 17.84
CA GLU A 113 18.21 29.41 18.25
C GLU A 113 19.25 28.55 17.52
N CYS A 114 19.09 27.22 17.51
CA CYS A 114 19.98 26.33 16.75
C CYS A 114 19.98 26.63 15.25
N TYR A 115 18.81 26.97 14.69
CA TYR A 115 18.71 27.41 13.30
C TYR A 115 19.52 28.69 13.02
N ILE A 116 19.40 29.69 13.90
CA ILE A 116 20.15 30.96 13.78
C ILE A 116 21.65 30.71 13.94
N GLN A 117 22.05 29.90 14.91
CA GLN A 117 23.44 29.53 15.14
C GLN A 117 24.06 28.91 13.88
N ASP A 118 23.47 27.84 13.34
CA ASP A 118 24.01 27.18 12.15
C ASP A 118 24.03 28.09 10.90
N ARG A 119 23.03 28.96 10.74
CA ARG A 119 22.90 29.82 9.56
C ARG A 119 23.81 31.05 9.58
N PHE A 120 24.08 31.62 10.76
CA PHE A 120 24.75 32.92 10.90
C PHE A 120 26.02 32.88 11.73
N TYR A 121 26.14 31.91 12.64
CA TYR A 121 27.27 31.76 13.56
C TYR A 121 27.86 30.37 13.36
N LYS A 122 28.48 30.13 12.20
CA LYS A 122 29.47 29.06 12.13
C LYS A 122 30.56 29.42 13.13
N TRP A 123 30.74 28.60 14.16
CA TRP A 123 31.97 28.65 14.93
C TRP A 123 33.11 28.51 13.91
N SER A 124 33.94 29.54 13.84
CA SER A 124 35.19 29.51 13.10
C SER A 124 36.08 28.46 13.78
N ASP A 125 35.97 27.21 13.34
CA ASP A 125 37.03 26.24 13.52
C ASP A 125 38.15 26.61 12.51
N ASP A 126 38.78 27.75 12.76
CA ASP A 126 40.13 28.08 12.31
C ASP A 126 40.91 28.40 13.58
N ILE A 127 41.46 27.35 14.20
CA ILE A 127 42.79 27.19 14.85
C ILE A 127 42.81 25.84 15.58
#